data_AF-A0A928VZV8-F1
#
_entry.id   AF-A0A928VZV8-F1
#
_cell.length_a   1.000
_cell.length_b   1.000
_cell.length_c   1.000
_cell.angle_alpha   90.00
_cell.angle_beta   90.00
_cell.angle_gamma   90.00
#
_symmetry.space_group_name_H-M   'P 1'
#
loop_
_entity.id
_entity.type
_entity.pdbx_description
1 polymer ?
#
loop_
_entity_poly.entity_id
_entity_poly.type
_entity_poly.pdbx_seq_one_letter_code
_entity_poly.pdbx_strand_id
1 'polypeptide(L)'
;MLPKLPFPLNIVLFLALFLLFFSWVFSQAGWYELAELYKTNIKLSESIAQKTKSCTCRISKNSTGSFKGIIIAFLSTGLYLSPSILNTFIPSLLIPWRDISNYEMLGDEYRFYLGNPTITVLTLRRETVRELETISGIEISDRLTNN
;
A
#
# COMPACT_ATOMS: atom_id res chain seq x y z
N MET A 1 36.19 22.24 7.21
CA MET A 1 36.30 22.69 5.81
C MET A 1 35.88 21.53 4.91
N LEU A 2 34.72 21.60 4.27
CA LEU A 2 34.35 20.59 3.28
C LEU A 2 35.24 20.77 2.03
N PRO A 3 35.83 19.69 1.48
CA PRO A 3 36.60 19.81 0.25
C PRO A 3 35.67 20.31 -0.88
N LYS A 4 36.10 21.36 -1.58
CA LYS A 4 35.42 21.86 -2.77
C LYS A 4 35.50 20.76 -3.83
N LEU A 5 34.40 20.05 -4.06
CA LEU A 5 34.30 19.10 -5.16
C LEU A 5 34.58 19.84 -6.48
N PRO A 6 35.42 19.31 -7.37
CA PRO A 6 35.70 19.92 -8.66
C PRO A 6 34.41 20.00 -9.49
N PHE A 7 34.11 21.16 -10.09
CA PHE A 7 33.14 21.28 -11.19
C PHE A 7 33.62 20.34 -12.31
N PRO A 8 32.86 19.34 -12.80
CA PRO A 8 31.39 19.18 -12.90
C PRO A 8 30.75 18.17 -11.92
N LEU A 9 31.52 17.65 -10.97
CA LEU A 9 31.12 16.55 -10.08
C LEU A 9 29.93 16.95 -9.18
N ASN A 10 29.79 18.23 -8.84
CA ASN A 10 28.62 18.79 -8.13
C ASN A 10 27.32 18.74 -8.94
N ILE A 11 27.39 18.99 -10.25
CA ILE A 11 26.21 18.99 -11.13
C ILE A 11 25.73 17.56 -11.34
N VAL A 12 26.65 16.63 -11.57
CA VAL A 12 26.34 15.20 -11.70
C VAL A 12 25.77 14.65 -10.39
N LEU A 13 26.35 15.00 -9.23
CA LEU A 13 25.83 14.59 -7.93
C LEU A 13 24.43 15.16 -7.67
N PHE A 14 24.19 16.43 -8.01
CA PHE A 14 22.87 17.05 -7.89
C PHE A 14 21.83 16.37 -8.78
N LEU A 15 22.16 16.10 -10.05
CA LEU A 15 21.29 15.37 -10.98
C LEU A 15 21.01 13.95 -10.50
N ALA A 16 22.00 13.24 -9.97
CA ALA A 16 21.83 11.90 -9.42
C ALA A 16 20.90 11.92 -8.20
N LEU A 17 21.11 12.85 -7.27
CA LEU A 17 20.23 13.01 -6.10
C LEU A 17 18.81 13.40 -6.50
N PHE A 18 18.66 14.28 -7.49
CA PHE A 18 17.36 14.69 -8.01
C PHE A 18 16.62 13.51 -8.65
N LEU A 19 17.27 12.72 -9.50
CA LEU A 19 16.67 11.55 -10.12
C LEU A 19 16.29 10.48 -9.08
N LEU A 20 17.14 10.26 -8.07
CA LEU A 20 16.84 9.35 -6.97
C LEU A 20 15.64 9.84 -6.16
N PHE A 21 15.56 11.14 -5.87
CA PHE A 21 14.45 11.74 -5.15
C PHE A 21 13.13 11.62 -5.93
N PHE A 22 13.13 11.95 -7.22
CA PHE A 22 11.93 11.80 -8.06
C PHE A 22 11.52 10.33 -8.20
N SER A 23 12.46 9.42 -8.42
CA SER A 23 12.19 7.98 -8.46
C SER A 23 11.54 7.49 -7.16
N TRP A 24 12.04 7.96 -6.01
CA TRP A 24 11.44 7.69 -4.71
C TRP A 24 10.01 8.22 -4.59
N VAL A 25 9.76 9.48 -4.98
CA VAL A 25 8.41 10.08 -4.93
C VAL A 25 7.43 9.32 -5.83
N PHE A 26 7.81 9.00 -7.07
CA PHE A 26 6.96 8.25 -7.99
C PHE A 26 6.62 6.86 -7.46
N SER A 27 7.56 6.18 -6.79
CA SER A 27 7.31 4.87 -6.19
C SER A 27 6.23 4.87 -5.09
N GLN A 28 5.95 6.05 -4.50
CA GLN A 28 4.95 6.21 -3.45
C GLN A 28 3.62 6.80 -3.93
N ALA A 29 3.52 7.21 -5.20
CA ALA A 29 2.37 7.96 -5.72
C ALA A 29 1.02 7.26 -5.49
N GLY A 30 0.95 5.94 -5.69
CA GLY A 30 -0.28 5.18 -5.47
C GLY A 30 -0.76 5.17 -4.02
N TRP A 31 0.16 5.26 -3.04
CA TRP A 31 -0.24 5.40 -1.64
C TRP A 31 -0.79 6.80 -1.35
N TYR A 32 -0.13 7.85 -1.86
CA TYR A 32 -0.59 9.22 -1.64
C TYR A 32 -1.97 9.47 -2.25
N GLU A 33 -2.25 8.95 -3.45
CA GLU A 33 -3.58 9.00 -4.06
C GLU A 33 -4.64 8.33 -3.17
N LEU A 34 -4.35 7.16 -2.61
CA LEU A 34 -5.24 6.50 -1.65
C LEU A 34 -5.36 7.28 -0.33
N ALA A 35 -4.30 7.92 0.13
CA ALA A 35 -4.28 8.71 1.36
C ALA A 35 -5.13 9.97 1.26
N GLU A 36 -5.24 10.60 0.09
CA GLU A 36 -6.11 11.75 -0.09
C GLU A 36 -7.58 11.43 0.22
N LEU A 37 -8.01 10.19 -0.09
CA LEU A 37 -9.40 9.75 0.05
C LEU A 37 -9.67 8.92 1.29
N TYR A 38 -8.74 8.02 1.65
CA TYR A 38 -8.97 6.96 2.62
C TYR A 38 -8.08 7.05 3.86
N LYS A 39 -7.33 8.15 4.05
CA LYS A 39 -6.55 8.35 5.28
C LYS A 39 -7.43 8.20 6.51
N THR A 40 -6.90 7.50 7.50
CA THR A 40 -7.61 7.26 8.74
C THR A 40 -6.71 7.48 9.95
N ASN A 41 -7.31 7.98 11.03
CA ASN A 41 -6.68 8.09 12.34
C ASN A 41 -7.05 6.93 13.27
N ILE A 42 -7.75 5.91 12.74
CA ILE A 42 -8.16 4.74 13.51
C ILE A 42 -6.91 4.01 13.96
N LYS A 43 -6.67 4.00 15.28
CA LYS A 43 -5.71 3.11 15.91
C LYS A 43 -6.39 1.76 16.09
N LEU A 44 -5.79 0.71 15.55
CA LEU A 44 -6.24 -0.66 15.79
C LEU A 44 -6.28 -0.91 17.31
N SER A 45 -7.45 -1.28 17.84
CA SER A 45 -7.55 -1.75 19.21
C SER A 45 -6.76 -3.05 19.38
N GLU A 46 -6.35 -3.41 20.59
CA GLU A 46 -5.54 -4.61 20.84
C GLU A 46 -6.17 -5.89 20.26
N SER A 47 -7.50 -6.00 20.28
CA SER A 47 -8.25 -7.12 19.70
C SER A 47 -8.18 -7.19 18.17
N ILE A 48 -8.05 -6.05 17.48
CA ILE A 48 -7.95 -5.99 16.01
C ILE A 48 -6.47 -6.01 15.59
N ALA A 49 -5.55 -5.54 16.45
CA ALA A 49 -4.11 -5.64 16.24
C ALA A 49 -3.65 -7.11 16.09
N GLN A 50 -4.25 -8.02 16.84
CA GLN A 50 -4.05 -9.48 16.68
C GLN A 50 -4.57 -10.03 15.36
N LYS A 51 -5.46 -9.29 14.68
CA LYS A 51 -6.04 -9.66 13.38
C LYS A 51 -5.32 -9.04 12.19
N THR A 52 -4.05 -8.69 12.36
CA THR A 52 -3.25 -8.04 11.32
C THR A 52 -2.10 -8.91 10.85
N LYS A 53 -1.67 -8.69 9.61
CA LYS A 53 -0.50 -9.34 9.02
C LYS A 53 0.44 -8.30 8.44
N SER A 54 1.72 -8.40 8.79
CA SER A 54 2.78 -7.66 8.09
C SER A 54 3.14 -8.41 6.81
N CYS A 55 3.09 -7.74 5.67
CA CYS A 55 3.41 -8.33 4.38
C CYS A 55 4.13 -7.34 3.46
N THR A 56 4.57 -7.85 2.30
CA THR A 56 4.99 -7.02 1.18
C THR A 56 3.85 -6.96 0.18
N CYS A 57 3.43 -5.75 -0.16
CA CYS A 57 2.35 -5.52 -1.12
C CYS A 57 2.81 -4.58 -2.22
N ARG A 58 2.20 -4.66 -3.40
CA ARG A 58 2.40 -3.63 -4.43
C ARG A 58 1.19 -2.71 -4.47
N ILE A 59 1.41 -1.40 -4.43
CA ILE A 59 0.35 -0.39 -4.52
C ILE A 59 0.78 0.55 -5.63
N SER A 60 0.17 0.40 -6.80
CA SER A 60 0.53 1.23 -7.95
C SER A 60 -0.56 1.22 -9.00
N LYS A 61 -0.59 2.30 -9.78
CA LYS A 61 -1.38 2.37 -11.02
C LYS A 61 -0.68 1.66 -12.19
N ASN A 62 0.66 1.70 -12.22
CA ASN A 62 1.49 1.24 -13.33
C ASN A 62 2.53 0.17 -12.94
N SER A 63 2.19 -0.77 -12.04
CA SER A 63 3.03 -1.90 -11.58
C SER A 63 4.35 -1.56 -10.84
N THR A 64 4.65 -0.28 -10.65
CA THR A 64 5.90 0.23 -10.06
C THR A 64 5.62 0.88 -8.71
N GLY A 65 5.57 0.08 -7.65
CA GLY A 65 5.36 0.56 -6.29
C GLY A 65 5.27 -0.61 -5.32
N SER A 66 6.40 -1.05 -4.78
CA SER A 66 6.48 -2.16 -3.83
C SER A 66 6.68 -1.61 -2.43
N PHE A 67 5.78 -1.94 -1.52
CA PHE A 67 5.81 -1.53 -0.13
C PHE A 67 6.09 -2.75 0.73
N LYS A 68 7.18 -2.70 1.50
CA LYS A 68 7.57 -3.76 2.42
C LYS A 68 7.13 -3.43 3.83
N GLY A 69 6.69 -4.45 4.56
CA GLY A 69 6.30 -4.31 5.96
C GLY A 69 5.02 -3.50 6.14
N ILE A 70 4.07 -3.62 5.22
CA ILE A 70 2.75 -3.04 5.39
C ILE A 70 1.93 -3.97 6.27
N ILE A 71 1.34 -3.41 7.32
CA ILE A 71 0.38 -4.07 8.19
C ILE A 71 -0.98 -3.99 7.50
N ILE A 72 -1.55 -5.15 7.20
CA ILE A 72 -2.86 -5.29 6.56
C ILE A 72 -3.82 -5.97 7.50
N ALA A 73 -5.09 -5.55 7.48
CA ALA A 73 -6.16 -6.21 8.20
C ALA A 73 -7.45 -6.20 7.38
N PHE A 74 -8.20 -7.30 7.41
CA PHE A 74 -9.57 -7.33 6.93
C PHE A 74 -10.50 -7.00 8.08
N LEU A 75 -11.19 -5.87 7.97
CA LEU A 75 -12.18 -5.41 8.93
C LEU A 75 -13.57 -5.60 8.34
N SER A 76 -14.60 -5.63 9.20
CA SER A 76 -15.98 -5.67 8.74
C SER A 76 -16.34 -4.46 7.85
N THR A 77 -15.72 -3.31 8.10
CA THR A 77 -15.95 -2.06 7.37
C THR A 77 -15.13 -1.93 6.09
N GLY A 78 -14.00 -2.63 5.97
CA GLY A 78 -13.10 -2.47 4.83
C GLY A 78 -11.72 -3.08 5.02
N LEU A 79 -10.86 -2.76 4.06
CA LEU A 79 -9.46 -3.12 4.05
C LEU A 79 -8.63 -2.05 4.76
N TYR A 80 -7.96 -2.42 5.84
CA TYR A 80 -7.04 -1.53 6.55
C TYR A 80 -5.61 -1.76 6.09
N LEU A 81 -4.89 -0.67 5.80
CA LEU A 81 -3.49 -0.67 5.42
C LEU A 81 -2.74 0.32 6.32
N SER A 82 -1.66 -0.11 6.96
CA SER A 82 -0.81 0.76 7.76
C SER A 82 0.64 0.50 7.43
N PRO A 83 1.47 1.53 7.24
CA PRO A 83 2.89 1.34 7.18
C PRO A 83 3.41 0.77 8.51
N SER A 84 4.53 0.04 8.46
CA SER A 84 5.30 -0.30 9.66
C SER A 84 5.76 0.97 10.39
N ILE A 85 5.99 0.84 11.69
CA ILE A 85 6.39 1.89 12.64
C ILE A 85 7.59 2.74 12.17
N LEU A 86 8.41 2.20 11.26
CA LEU A 86 9.56 2.91 10.69
C LEU A 86 9.20 3.99 9.64
N ASN A 87 7.94 4.04 9.17
CA ASN A 87 7.53 4.94 8.08
C ASN A 87 6.46 5.95 8.54
N THR A 88 6.84 6.85 9.46
CA THR A 88 5.95 7.82 10.13
C THR A 88 5.34 8.86 9.19
N PHE A 89 5.89 9.04 7.99
CA PHE A 89 5.41 10.03 7.01
C PHE A 89 4.27 9.53 6.14
N ILE A 90 3.93 8.24 6.24
CA ILE A 90 2.88 7.61 5.44
C ILE A 90 1.65 7.40 6.35
N PRO A 91 0.45 7.92 5.99
CA PRO A 91 -0.73 7.73 6.82
C PRO A 91 -1.30 6.33 6.64
N SER A 92 -1.95 5.81 7.69
CA SER A 92 -2.77 4.61 7.60
C SER A 92 -4.02 4.88 6.76
N LEU A 93 -4.50 3.84 6.08
CA LEU A 93 -5.63 3.86 5.17
C LEU A 93 -6.70 2.88 5.64
N LEU A 94 -7.96 3.27 5.49
CA LEU A 94 -9.10 2.36 5.60
C LEU A 94 -9.95 2.49 4.34
N ILE A 95 -9.85 1.51 3.46
CA ILE A 95 -10.57 1.47 2.19
C ILE A 95 -11.85 0.66 2.40
N PRO A 96 -13.05 1.28 2.31
CA PRO A 96 -14.31 0.56 2.46
C PRO A 96 -14.47 -0.53 1.40
N TRP A 97 -15.09 -1.67 1.74
CA TRP A 97 -15.31 -2.75 0.79
C TRP A 97 -16.06 -2.29 -0.47
N ARG A 98 -17.03 -1.37 -0.32
CA ARG A 98 -17.80 -0.77 -1.43
C ARG A 98 -16.95 0.00 -2.44
N ASP A 99 -15.76 0.46 -2.03
CA ASP A 99 -14.86 1.24 -2.87
C ASP A 99 -13.77 0.36 -3.50
N ILE A 100 -13.88 -0.97 -3.33
CA ILE A 100 -13.10 -1.97 -4.07
C ILE A 100 -13.96 -2.43 -5.23
N SER A 101 -13.62 -1.99 -6.44
CA SER A 101 -14.47 -2.16 -7.63
C SER A 101 -14.45 -3.59 -8.15
N ASN A 102 -13.30 -4.27 -8.05
CA ASN A 102 -13.14 -5.65 -8.50
C ASN A 102 -11.92 -6.29 -7.80
N TYR A 103 -11.81 -7.61 -7.90
CA TYR A 103 -10.58 -8.34 -7.62
C TYR A 103 -10.29 -9.39 -8.70
N GLU A 104 -9.01 -9.56 -9.04
CA GLU A 104 -8.56 -10.63 -9.93
C GLU A 104 -7.50 -11.49 -9.24
N MET A 105 -7.51 -12.80 -9.52
CA MET A 105 -6.44 -13.71 -9.12
C MET A 105 -5.60 -14.03 -10.37
N LEU A 106 -4.34 -13.58 -10.38
CA LEU A 106 -3.39 -13.83 -11.46
C LEU A 106 -2.20 -14.62 -10.92
N GLY A 107 -2.11 -15.89 -11.30
CA GLY A 107 -1.05 -16.77 -10.82
C GLY A 107 -1.14 -16.96 -9.31
N ASP A 108 -0.16 -16.45 -8.56
CA ASP A 108 -0.11 -16.51 -7.10
C ASP A 108 -0.40 -15.17 -6.41
N GLU A 109 -0.95 -14.22 -7.15
CA GLU A 109 -1.24 -12.87 -6.67
C GLU A 109 -2.73 -12.56 -6.77
N TYR A 110 -3.28 -11.93 -5.73
CA TYR A 110 -4.55 -11.23 -5.76
C TYR A 110 -4.31 -9.77 -6.06
N ARG A 111 -5.12 -9.20 -6.95
CA ARG A 111 -5.12 -7.78 -7.26
C ARG A 111 -6.49 -7.19 -6.94
N PHE A 112 -6.50 -6.20 -6.07
CA PHE A 112 -7.67 -5.44 -5.68
C PHE A 112 -7.65 -4.10 -6.40
N TYR A 113 -8.73 -3.78 -7.12
CA TYR A 113 -8.88 -2.51 -7.80
C TYR A 113 -9.56 -1.54 -6.85
N LEU A 114 -8.83 -0.51 -6.41
CA LEU A 114 -9.23 0.41 -5.36
C LEU A 114 -9.70 1.75 -5.97
N GLY A 115 -10.87 2.21 -5.54
CA GLY A 115 -11.53 3.44 -6.00
C GLY A 115 -12.64 3.20 -7.02
N ASN A 116 -13.57 4.15 -7.11
CA ASN A 116 -14.65 4.17 -8.11
C ASN A 116 -14.75 5.58 -8.73
N PRO A 117 -14.22 5.82 -9.97
CA PRO A 117 -13.50 4.86 -10.83
C PRO A 117 -12.16 4.44 -10.23
N THR A 118 -11.60 3.31 -10.69
CA THR A 118 -10.36 2.74 -10.14
C THR A 118 -9.19 3.73 -10.18
N ILE A 119 -8.61 3.98 -9.02
CA ILE A 119 -7.50 4.92 -8.82
C ILE A 119 -6.17 4.15 -8.79
N THR A 120 -6.12 3.04 -8.06
CA THR A 120 -4.89 2.28 -7.83
C THR A 120 -5.18 0.79 -7.65
N VAL A 121 -4.19 -0.06 -7.93
CA VAL A 121 -4.27 -1.52 -7.71
C VAL A 121 -3.39 -1.91 -6.53
N LEU A 122 -3.97 -2.64 -5.59
CA LEU A 122 -3.25 -3.32 -4.52
C LEU A 122 -3.03 -4.77 -4.90
N THR A 123 -1.78 -5.21 -4.95
CA THR A 123 -1.41 -6.60 -5.19
C THR A 123 -0.89 -7.24 -3.91
N LEU A 124 -1.51 -8.37 -3.54
CA LEU A 124 -1.12 -9.22 -2.41
C LEU A 124 -0.84 -10.63 -2.90
N ARG A 125 0.03 -11.37 -2.20
CA ARG A 125 0.19 -12.80 -2.47
C ARG A 125 -1.02 -13.57 -1.98
N ARG A 126 -1.35 -14.67 -2.66
CA ARG A 126 -2.42 -15.59 -2.28
C ARG A 126 -2.27 -16.07 -0.85
N GLU A 127 -1.06 -16.45 -0.44
CA GLU A 127 -0.77 -16.88 0.93
C GLU A 127 -1.19 -15.84 1.97
N THR A 128 -0.86 -14.56 1.71
CA THR A 128 -1.20 -13.45 2.61
C THR A 128 -2.69 -13.25 2.70
N VAL A 129 -3.39 -13.33 1.57
CA VAL A 129 -4.85 -13.23 1.53
C VAL A 129 -5.49 -14.35 2.33
N ARG A 130 -5.09 -15.62 2.11
CA ARG A 130 -5.66 -16.76 2.84
C ARG A 130 -5.44 -16.68 4.34
N GLU A 131 -4.26 -16.23 4.77
CA GLU A 131 -4.00 -15.99 6.18
C GLU A 131 -4.89 -14.87 6.74
N LEU A 132 -5.06 -13.77 6.01
CA LEU A 132 -5.95 -12.68 6.42
C LEU A 132 -7.41 -13.13 6.52
N GLU A 133 -7.90 -13.94 5.58
CA GLU A 133 -9.25 -14.54 5.65
C GLU A 133 -9.39 -15.41 6.90
N THR A 134 -8.39 -16.26 7.18
CA THR A 134 -8.38 -17.15 8.34
C THR A 134 -8.39 -16.37 9.67
N ILE A 135 -7.56 -15.34 9.78
CA ILE A 135 -7.38 -14.56 11.00
C ILE A 135 -8.60 -13.64 11.25
N SER A 136 -9.15 -13.06 10.18
CA SER A 136 -10.28 -12.14 10.28
C SER A 136 -11.63 -12.85 10.39
N GLY A 137 -11.74 -14.05 9.81
CA GLY A 137 -13.01 -14.74 9.57
C GLY A 137 -13.83 -14.10 8.45
N ILE A 138 -13.19 -13.32 7.56
CA ILE A 138 -13.85 -12.61 6.45
C ILE A 138 -13.30 -13.17 5.15
N GLU A 139 -14.15 -13.85 4.38
CA GLU A 139 -13.80 -14.26 3.01
C GLU A 139 -14.00 -13.11 2.04
N ILE A 140 -13.06 -12.91 1.11
CA ILE A 140 -13.17 -11.84 0.12
C ILE A 140 -14.33 -12.09 -0.83
N SER A 141 -14.58 -13.36 -1.18
CA SER A 141 -15.72 -13.77 -2.02
C SER A 141 -17.05 -13.29 -1.46
N ASP A 142 -17.21 -13.26 -0.14
CA ASP A 142 -18.44 -12.82 0.52
C ASP A 142 -18.59 -11.29 0.53
N ARG A 143 -17.48 -10.56 0.43
CA ARG A 143 -17.46 -9.09 0.51
C ARG A 143 -17.50 -8.42 -0.85
N LEU A 144 -16.97 -9.09 -1.88
CA LEU A 144 -16.81 -8.54 -3.23
C LEU A 144 -17.65 -9.29 -4.27
N THR A 145 -18.69 -10.01 -3.84
CA THR A 145 -19.54 -10.81 -4.74
C THR A 145 -20.29 -9.92 -5.75
N ASN A 146 -19.90 -10.08 -7.02
CA ASN A 146 -20.53 -9.67 -8.30
C ASN A 146 -21.60 -8.56 -8.25
N ASN A 147 -21.19 -7.35 -8.61
CA ASN A 147 -22.02 -6.48 -9.46
C ASN A 147 -21.75 -6.82 -10.92
#